data_AF-A0A957PAA0-F1
#
_entry.id   AF-A0A957PAA0-F1
#
_cell.length_a   1.000
_cell.length_b   1.000
_cell.length_c   1.000
_cell.angle_alpha   90.00
_cell.angle_beta   90.00
_cell.angle_gamma   90.00
#
_symmetry.space_group_name_H-M   'P 1'
#
loop_
_entity.id
_entity.type
_entity.pdbx_description
1 polymer ?
#
loop_
_entity_poly.entity_id
_entity_poly.type
_entity_poly.pdbx_seq_one_letter_code
_entity_poly.pdbx_strand_id
1 'polypeptide(L)'
;GDEEAPADVALSFLQEANLLLPSDQPQNVGLATEITSADRQYDGAELLREALSLVVELGRSGQLDAPQIIVGSKDSSEQLLLGQLLVLLLKDIGYDVVDKTGLGDSVATRQALRNGDIDLYIELTGTALSVYHNLPNSALPSSPAQAFSLARRLDQARSLIWLQPGKFNETQTLVVAPGSVDADLASITDLALYMNENGSPLTLCVDSNFFEDAQNGLPALEEVYGFSFNPDNILVMAADETYDALHDASCDVAQGLNTDGRIAAWELTALADPEGFFPAFSPAPVIRQEILESNPGLEAYLGQLGEYLDDVAIRQLNAEVGYGPDGVVASGDEILMEDAARLFLCTNGLILTCPDSDTSKSSDTSGALDSSSVPDASNAQNDAAEVAAAEPASENGVDNANAELVVEPPATGPLAAVSGVTITVPTTYGVNARAAASIDAPVLGVLARGATATAVERNSDGLWVKIFLEEGVSAWVFTGAVFYSPEELEQLPISATPEAAP
;
A
#
# COMPACT_ATOMS: atom_id res chain seq x y z
N GLY A 1 -6.48 2.17 -42.52
CA GLY A 1 -7.20 2.87 -43.61
C GLY A 1 -8.59 3.13 -43.08
N ASP A 2 -8.90 4.28 -42.53
CA ASP A 2 -8.15 5.54 -42.42
C ASP A 2 -7.77 5.78 -40.95
N GLU A 3 -6.52 6.18 -40.67
CA GLU A 3 -6.19 6.78 -39.36
C GLU A 3 -6.83 8.16 -39.35
N GLU A 4 -7.72 8.42 -38.39
CA GLU A 4 -8.24 9.78 -38.17
C GLU A 4 -7.06 10.72 -37.93
N ALA A 5 -7.11 11.91 -38.54
CA ALA A 5 -6.06 12.89 -38.35
C ALA A 5 -6.00 13.27 -36.86
N PRO A 6 -4.82 13.46 -36.25
CA PRO A 6 -4.69 13.78 -34.82
C PRO A 6 -5.53 15.00 -34.37
N ALA A 7 -5.75 15.97 -35.26
CA ALA A 7 -6.61 17.11 -35.03
C ALA A 7 -8.10 16.74 -34.90
N ASP A 8 -8.58 15.74 -35.66
CA ASP A 8 -9.95 15.25 -35.61
C ASP A 8 -10.22 14.48 -34.31
N VAL A 9 -9.22 13.74 -33.81
CA VAL A 9 -9.26 13.06 -32.51
C VAL A 9 -9.31 14.07 -31.35
N ALA A 10 -8.50 15.13 -31.39
CA ALA A 10 -8.53 16.19 -30.39
C ALA A 10 -9.86 16.97 -30.41
N LEU A 11 -10.41 17.24 -31.60
CA LEU A 11 -11.71 17.92 -31.74
C LEU A 11 -12.87 17.06 -31.22
N SER A 12 -12.82 15.75 -31.51
CA SER A 12 -13.75 14.73 -31.00
C SER A 12 -13.73 14.69 -29.47
N PHE A 13 -12.53 14.64 -28.87
CA PHE A 13 -12.34 14.61 -27.42
C PHE A 13 -12.92 15.87 -26.74
N LEU A 14 -12.71 17.06 -27.31
CA LEU A 14 -13.26 18.32 -26.80
C LEU A 14 -14.79 18.41 -26.95
N GLN A 15 -15.36 17.78 -27.98
CA GLN A 15 -16.81 17.66 -28.17
C GLN A 15 -17.45 16.69 -27.18
N GLU A 16 -16.84 15.52 -26.97
CA GLU A 16 -17.30 14.52 -26.00
C GLU A 16 -17.20 15.03 -24.56
N ALA A 17 -16.17 15.83 -24.25
CA ALA A 17 -16.02 16.50 -22.96
C ALA A 17 -16.99 17.68 -22.75
N ASN A 18 -17.84 18.02 -23.73
CA ASN A 18 -18.78 19.15 -23.69
C ASN A 18 -18.10 20.52 -23.44
N LEU A 19 -16.82 20.65 -23.82
CA LEU A 19 -16.00 21.85 -23.62
C LEU A 19 -16.14 22.86 -24.76
N LEU A 20 -16.79 22.48 -25.87
CA LEU A 20 -17.27 23.42 -26.88
C LEU A 20 -18.69 23.88 -26.52
N LEU A 21 -18.78 25.04 -25.85
CA LEU A 21 -20.05 25.71 -25.58
C LEU A 21 -20.80 26.05 -26.90
N PRO A 22 -22.14 26.27 -26.86
CA PRO A 22 -22.95 26.52 -28.06
C PRO A 22 -22.37 27.61 -28.96
N SER A 23 -22.55 27.44 -30.28
CA SER A 23 -21.93 28.18 -31.40
C SER A 23 -22.05 29.71 -31.42
N ASP A 24 -22.72 30.31 -30.44
CA ASP A 24 -23.18 31.69 -30.49
C ASP A 24 -22.31 32.66 -29.66
N GLN A 25 -21.20 32.18 -29.07
CA GLN A 25 -20.23 33.01 -28.34
C GLN A 25 -19.00 33.35 -29.22
N PRO A 26 -18.64 34.65 -29.39
CA PRO A 26 -17.55 35.07 -30.28
C PRO A 26 -16.15 34.63 -29.84
N GLN A 27 -15.99 34.04 -28.65
CA GLN A 27 -14.74 33.48 -28.16
C GLN A 27 -14.42 32.09 -28.76
N ASN A 28 -15.40 31.41 -29.38
CA ASN A 28 -15.25 30.07 -29.98
C ASN A 28 -14.72 30.06 -31.42
N VAL A 29 -14.64 31.22 -32.09
CA VAL A 29 -14.11 31.28 -33.47
C VAL A 29 -12.58 31.24 -33.46
N GLY A 30 -11.92 31.56 -32.34
CA GLY A 30 -10.45 31.48 -32.21
C GLY A 30 -9.94 30.04 -32.15
N LEU A 31 -10.43 29.24 -31.20
CA LEU A 31 -9.95 27.87 -30.92
C LEU A 31 -10.05 26.92 -32.12
N ALA A 32 -11.21 26.90 -32.81
CA ALA A 32 -11.39 26.03 -33.97
C ALA A 32 -10.48 26.43 -35.14
N THR A 33 -10.11 27.71 -35.23
CA THR A 33 -9.24 28.24 -36.28
C THR A 33 -7.76 28.00 -35.97
N GLU A 34 -7.34 28.03 -34.70
CA GLU A 34 -5.97 27.69 -34.30
C GLU A 34 -5.69 26.19 -34.49
N ILE A 35 -6.61 25.31 -34.05
CA ILE A 35 -6.48 23.84 -34.21
C ILE A 35 -6.48 23.42 -35.70
N THR A 36 -7.25 24.09 -36.56
CA THR A 36 -7.27 23.80 -38.01
C THR A 36 -6.11 24.44 -38.79
N SER A 37 -5.38 25.38 -38.18
CA SER A 37 -4.24 26.07 -38.82
C SER A 37 -2.87 25.51 -38.42
N ALA A 38 -2.81 24.59 -37.46
CA ALA A 38 -1.58 23.89 -37.08
C ALA A 38 -1.13 22.96 -38.21
N ASP A 39 -0.08 23.37 -38.91
CA ASP A 39 0.52 22.66 -40.03
C ASP A 39 1.09 21.29 -39.60
N ARG A 40 1.12 20.34 -40.54
CA ARG A 40 1.43 18.91 -40.36
C ARG A 40 2.86 18.62 -39.87
N GLN A 41 3.15 18.90 -38.60
CA GLN A 41 4.48 18.64 -38.03
C GLN A 41 4.53 18.26 -36.55
N TYR A 42 3.38 18.14 -35.86
CA TYR A 42 3.34 17.76 -34.44
C TYR A 42 2.96 16.29 -34.22
N ASP A 43 3.61 15.68 -33.24
CA ASP A 43 3.27 14.35 -32.71
C ASP A 43 1.90 14.41 -32.00
N GLY A 44 1.06 13.40 -32.19
CA GLY A 44 -0.28 13.33 -31.58
C GLY A 44 -0.23 13.41 -30.05
N ALA A 45 0.87 12.95 -29.43
CA ALA A 45 1.08 13.06 -27.98
C ALA A 45 1.30 14.51 -27.51
N GLU A 46 1.88 15.37 -28.36
CA GLU A 46 2.16 16.77 -28.05
C GLU A 46 0.90 17.62 -28.19
N LEU A 47 0.08 17.34 -29.21
CA LEU A 47 -1.25 17.93 -29.36
C LEU A 47 -2.21 17.50 -28.24
N LEU A 48 -2.14 16.26 -27.77
CA LEU A 48 -2.90 15.80 -26.61
C LEU A 48 -2.45 16.53 -25.34
N ARG A 49 -1.14 16.76 -25.17
CA ARG A 49 -0.58 17.54 -24.06
C ARG A 49 -1.00 19.00 -24.11
N GLU A 50 -0.99 19.65 -25.28
CA GLU A 50 -1.46 21.03 -25.43
C GLU A 50 -2.97 21.13 -25.19
N ALA A 51 -3.77 20.18 -25.70
CA ALA A 51 -5.20 20.11 -25.44
C ALA A 51 -5.48 19.89 -23.94
N LEU A 52 -4.73 19.02 -23.26
CA LEU A 52 -4.79 18.83 -21.81
C LEU A 52 -4.39 20.10 -21.06
N SER A 53 -3.30 20.76 -21.47
CA SER A 53 -2.86 22.03 -20.88
C SER A 53 -3.96 23.09 -20.99
N LEU A 54 -4.67 23.13 -22.12
CA LEU A 54 -5.77 24.05 -22.35
C LEU A 54 -7.01 23.67 -21.52
N VAL A 55 -7.31 22.38 -21.31
CA VAL A 55 -8.37 21.91 -20.40
C VAL A 55 -8.04 22.30 -18.96
N VAL A 56 -6.78 22.15 -18.55
CA VAL A 56 -6.27 22.57 -17.24
C VAL A 56 -6.31 24.10 -17.09
N GLU A 57 -5.94 24.87 -18.12
CA GLU A 57 -6.04 26.34 -18.12
C GLU A 57 -7.49 26.84 -18.14
N LEU A 58 -8.39 26.16 -18.85
CA LEU A 58 -9.82 26.45 -18.84
C LEU A 58 -10.43 26.14 -17.47
N GLY A 59 -10.01 25.03 -16.84
CA GLY A 59 -10.31 24.71 -15.44
C GLY A 59 -9.81 25.78 -14.46
N ARG A 60 -8.65 26.38 -14.72
CA ARG A 60 -8.08 27.49 -13.93
C ARG A 60 -8.75 28.84 -14.19
N SER A 61 -9.22 29.10 -15.41
CA SER A 61 -9.84 30.38 -15.79
C SER A 61 -11.28 30.52 -15.29
N GLY A 62 -11.93 29.40 -15.01
CA GLY A 62 -13.10 29.35 -14.15
C GLY A 62 -12.67 29.31 -12.69
N GLN A 63 -12.40 30.46 -12.09
CA GLN A 63 -12.43 30.60 -10.63
C GLN A 63 -13.90 30.47 -10.16
N LEU A 64 -14.48 29.29 -10.41
CA LEU A 64 -15.57 28.75 -9.64
C LEU A 64 -14.96 28.44 -8.27
N ASP A 65 -15.65 28.76 -7.18
CA ASP A 65 -15.33 28.22 -5.86
C ASP A 65 -15.37 26.69 -5.99
N ALA A 66 -14.24 26.05 -6.36
CA ALA A 66 -14.18 24.63 -6.60
C ALA A 66 -14.56 23.96 -5.28
N PRO A 67 -15.68 23.19 -5.24
CA PRO A 67 -16.16 22.62 -4.01
C PRO A 67 -15.06 21.75 -3.40
N GLN A 68 -14.93 21.83 -2.09
CA GLN A 68 -14.03 20.97 -1.35
C GLN A 68 -14.31 19.51 -1.69
N ILE A 69 -13.27 18.76 -2.08
CA ILE A 69 -13.35 17.32 -2.33
C ILE A 69 -12.64 16.58 -1.20
N ILE A 70 -13.30 15.60 -0.62
CA ILE A 70 -12.75 14.79 0.47
C ILE A 70 -12.28 13.45 -0.08
N VAL A 71 -10.96 13.23 -0.09
CA VAL A 71 -10.34 11.97 -0.55
C VAL A 71 -10.14 11.04 0.64
N GLY A 72 -10.57 9.79 0.51
CA GLY A 72 -10.29 8.74 1.47
C GLY A 72 -9.41 7.62 0.93
N SER A 73 -9.07 6.70 1.81
CA SER A 73 -8.49 5.39 1.46
C SER A 73 -8.70 4.40 2.60
N LYS A 74 -8.46 3.12 2.30
CA LYS A 74 -8.21 2.13 3.35
C LYS A 74 -6.85 2.39 4.02
N ASP A 75 -6.55 1.66 5.08
CA ASP A 75 -5.34 1.81 5.89
C ASP A 75 -4.14 0.96 5.47
N SER A 76 -4.26 0.11 4.44
CA SER A 76 -3.11 -0.60 3.88
C SER A 76 -2.15 0.36 3.17
N SER A 77 -0.85 0.02 3.15
CA SER A 77 0.19 0.86 2.53
C SER A 77 -0.11 1.18 1.06
N GLU A 78 -0.50 0.18 0.27
CA GLU A 78 -0.88 0.39 -1.14
C GLU A 78 -2.09 1.33 -1.26
N GLN A 79 -3.09 1.20 -0.39
CA GLN A 79 -4.30 2.03 -0.44
C GLN A 79 -4.04 3.47 0.00
N LEU A 80 -3.16 3.68 0.98
CA LEU A 80 -2.69 5.02 1.36
C LEU A 80 -1.97 5.68 0.19
N LEU A 81 -1.09 4.95 -0.51
CA LEU A 81 -0.37 5.44 -1.68
C LEU A 81 -1.33 5.83 -2.82
N LEU A 82 -2.28 4.94 -3.12
CA LEU A 82 -3.35 5.18 -4.10
C LEU A 82 -4.21 6.39 -3.74
N GLY A 83 -4.49 6.59 -2.46
CA GLY A 83 -5.16 7.79 -1.94
C GLY A 83 -4.35 9.06 -2.17
N GLN A 84 -3.04 9.04 -1.92
CA GLN A 84 -2.15 10.17 -2.15
C GLN A 84 -2.06 10.56 -3.63
N LEU A 85 -2.08 9.58 -4.55
CA LEU A 85 -2.17 9.85 -5.99
C LEU A 85 -3.41 10.69 -6.33
N LEU A 86 -4.58 10.33 -5.79
CA LEU A 86 -5.82 11.09 -5.99
C LEU A 86 -5.75 12.50 -5.37
N VAL A 87 -5.23 12.62 -4.14
CA VAL A 87 -5.06 13.91 -3.45
C VAL A 87 -4.22 14.86 -4.30
N LEU A 88 -3.08 14.40 -4.82
CA LEU A 88 -2.16 15.22 -5.59
C LEU A 88 -2.71 15.60 -6.96
N LEU A 89 -3.35 14.67 -7.67
CA LEU A 89 -4.04 14.95 -8.94
C LEU A 89 -5.08 16.07 -8.76
N LEU A 90 -5.96 15.95 -7.78
CA LEU A 90 -7.01 16.94 -7.53
C LEU A 90 -6.46 18.31 -7.14
N LYS A 91 -5.40 18.34 -6.31
CA LYS A 91 -4.73 19.59 -5.93
C LYS A 91 -4.06 20.28 -7.13
N ASP A 92 -3.48 19.53 -8.07
CA ASP A 92 -2.79 20.09 -9.24
C ASP A 92 -3.72 20.92 -10.13
N ILE A 93 -4.98 20.49 -10.26
CA ILE A 93 -6.02 21.22 -11.01
C ILE A 93 -6.81 22.23 -10.15
N GLY A 94 -6.39 22.46 -8.91
CA GLY A 94 -6.86 23.58 -8.09
C GLY A 94 -8.05 23.32 -7.17
N TYR A 95 -8.45 22.06 -6.95
CA TYR A 95 -9.46 21.75 -5.93
C TYR A 95 -8.91 21.99 -4.51
N ASP A 96 -9.78 22.46 -3.61
CA ASP A 96 -9.54 22.34 -2.17
C ASP A 96 -9.77 20.87 -1.76
N VAL A 97 -8.70 20.18 -1.37
CA VAL A 97 -8.76 18.74 -1.07
C VAL A 97 -8.56 18.50 0.42
N VAL A 98 -9.55 17.87 1.05
CA VAL A 98 -9.41 17.33 2.40
C VAL A 98 -8.93 15.90 2.31
N ASP A 99 -7.73 15.67 2.82
CA ASP A 99 -7.14 14.35 2.93
C ASP A 99 -7.70 13.64 4.17
N LYS A 100 -8.49 12.59 3.94
CA LYS A 100 -8.93 11.61 4.93
C LYS A 100 -8.45 10.21 4.55
N THR A 101 -7.25 10.06 4.01
CA THR A 101 -6.65 8.73 3.80
C THR A 101 -6.45 8.00 5.13
N GLY A 102 -6.49 6.66 5.11
CA GLY A 102 -6.30 5.81 6.28
C GLY A 102 -7.53 5.71 7.19
N LEU A 103 -8.73 5.52 6.61
CA LEU A 103 -9.99 5.42 7.37
C LEU A 103 -10.19 4.07 8.05
N GLY A 104 -9.37 3.07 7.72
CA GLY A 104 -9.48 1.71 8.25
C GLY A 104 -9.71 0.68 7.15
N ASP A 105 -10.42 -0.38 7.51
CA ASP A 105 -10.71 -1.48 6.60
C ASP A 105 -11.67 -1.10 5.46
N SER A 106 -11.93 -2.09 4.61
CA SER A 106 -12.87 -2.00 3.49
C SER A 106 -14.29 -1.56 3.92
N VAL A 107 -14.81 -2.09 5.02
CA VAL A 107 -16.18 -1.79 5.47
C VAL A 107 -16.28 -0.35 5.98
N ALA A 108 -15.34 0.09 6.81
CA ALA A 108 -15.30 1.46 7.34
C ALA A 108 -15.18 2.48 6.21
N THR A 109 -14.23 2.27 5.29
CA THR A 109 -13.99 3.16 4.14
C THR A 109 -15.22 3.23 3.24
N ARG A 110 -15.87 2.09 2.98
CA ARG A 110 -17.09 2.04 2.17
C ARG A 110 -18.27 2.75 2.83
N GLN A 111 -18.40 2.65 4.16
CA GLN A 111 -19.43 3.37 4.90
C GLN A 111 -19.20 4.88 4.85
N ALA A 112 -17.95 5.33 5.03
CA ALA A 112 -17.59 6.74 4.91
C ALA A 112 -18.01 7.31 3.54
N LEU A 113 -17.75 6.59 2.44
CA LEU A 113 -18.20 7.01 1.11
C LEU A 113 -19.73 7.08 1.02
N ARG A 114 -20.44 6.06 1.53
CA ARG A 114 -21.91 6.03 1.47
C ARG A 114 -22.58 7.10 2.32
N ASN A 115 -21.93 7.52 3.41
CA ASN A 115 -22.42 8.56 4.31
C ASN A 115 -22.06 9.97 3.83
N GLY A 116 -21.17 10.10 2.83
CA GLY A 116 -20.64 11.39 2.38
C GLY A 116 -19.54 11.94 3.28
N ASP A 117 -18.95 11.11 4.14
CA ASP A 117 -17.78 11.50 4.95
C ASP A 117 -16.50 11.59 4.09
N ILE A 118 -16.49 10.89 2.94
CA ILE A 118 -15.55 11.06 1.82
C ILE A 118 -16.32 11.07 0.50
N ASP A 119 -15.71 11.66 -0.52
CA ASP A 119 -16.28 11.80 -1.87
C ASP A 119 -15.78 10.74 -2.84
N LEU A 120 -14.52 10.34 -2.69
CA LEU A 120 -13.88 9.33 -3.52
C LEU A 120 -12.69 8.66 -2.82
N TYR A 121 -12.35 7.49 -3.33
CA TYR A 121 -11.18 6.67 -2.98
C TYR A 121 -10.95 5.66 -4.12
N ILE A 122 -9.83 4.94 -4.10
CA ILE A 122 -9.62 3.79 -5.00
C ILE A 122 -10.16 2.53 -4.32
N GLU A 123 -10.95 1.75 -5.05
CA GLU A 123 -11.49 0.47 -4.58
C GLU A 123 -11.11 -0.65 -5.54
N LEU A 124 -11.04 -1.87 -5.02
CA LEU A 124 -10.80 -3.08 -5.77
C LEU A 124 -12.12 -3.75 -6.15
N THR A 125 -12.24 -4.15 -7.41
CA THR A 125 -13.43 -4.83 -7.93
C THR A 125 -13.79 -6.08 -7.12
N GLY A 126 -12.80 -6.93 -6.82
CA GLY A 126 -12.98 -8.14 -6.01
C GLY A 126 -13.49 -7.85 -4.59
N THR A 127 -12.98 -6.81 -3.93
CA THR A 127 -13.50 -6.36 -2.62
C THR A 127 -14.95 -5.92 -2.73
N ALA A 128 -15.28 -5.10 -3.73
CA ALA A 128 -16.63 -4.61 -3.89
C ALA A 128 -17.65 -5.74 -4.09
N LEU A 129 -17.29 -6.73 -4.92
CA LEU A 129 -18.13 -7.88 -5.23
C LEU A 129 -18.29 -8.83 -4.04
N SER A 130 -17.20 -9.17 -3.36
CA SER A 130 -17.20 -10.12 -2.25
C SER A 130 -17.75 -9.50 -0.96
N VAL A 131 -17.22 -8.36 -0.52
CA VAL A 131 -17.53 -7.78 0.78
C VAL A 131 -18.85 -7.00 0.77
N TYR A 132 -19.10 -6.17 -0.25
CA TYR A 132 -20.28 -5.28 -0.24
C TYR A 132 -21.49 -5.91 -0.90
N HIS A 133 -21.28 -6.74 -1.92
CA HIS A 133 -22.34 -7.45 -2.64
C HIS A 133 -22.48 -8.92 -2.26
N ASN A 134 -21.64 -9.42 -1.33
CA ASN A 134 -21.74 -10.76 -0.74
C ASN A 134 -21.72 -11.88 -1.77
N LEU A 135 -20.97 -11.71 -2.87
CA LEU A 135 -20.76 -12.79 -3.83
C LEU A 135 -19.79 -13.82 -3.23
N PRO A 136 -20.11 -15.13 -3.31
CA PRO A 136 -19.17 -16.18 -2.93
C PRO A 136 -17.97 -16.20 -3.88
N ASN A 137 -16.83 -16.73 -3.43
CA ASN A 137 -15.59 -16.78 -4.24
C ASN A 137 -15.81 -17.41 -5.61
N SER A 138 -16.59 -18.50 -5.69
CA SER A 138 -16.94 -19.21 -6.93
C SER A 138 -17.75 -18.37 -7.93
N ALA A 139 -18.26 -17.21 -7.54
CA ALA A 139 -18.99 -16.28 -8.38
C ALA A 139 -18.20 -15.00 -8.69
N LEU A 140 -17.00 -14.84 -8.14
CA LEU A 140 -16.12 -13.72 -8.44
C LEU A 140 -15.45 -13.95 -9.81
N PRO A 141 -15.52 -12.97 -10.73
CA PRO A 141 -14.84 -13.11 -12.02
C PRO A 141 -13.32 -13.04 -11.85
N SER A 142 -12.59 -13.93 -12.52
CA SER A 142 -11.14 -13.84 -12.68
C SER A 142 -10.71 -12.88 -13.79
N SER A 143 -11.61 -12.51 -14.69
CA SER A 143 -11.34 -11.48 -15.71
C SER A 143 -11.49 -10.06 -15.14
N PRO A 144 -10.45 -9.21 -15.18
CA PRO A 144 -10.51 -7.81 -14.76
C PRO A 144 -11.68 -7.03 -15.36
N ALA A 145 -11.90 -7.16 -16.67
CA ALA A 145 -12.97 -6.46 -17.38
C ALA A 145 -14.37 -6.90 -16.93
N GLN A 146 -14.54 -8.19 -16.61
CA GLN A 146 -15.82 -8.72 -16.11
C GLN A 146 -16.06 -8.28 -14.66
N ALA A 147 -15.04 -8.36 -13.80
CA ALA A 147 -15.11 -7.90 -12.41
C ALA A 147 -15.47 -6.41 -12.34
N PHE A 148 -14.79 -5.57 -13.12
CA PHE A 148 -15.09 -4.14 -13.24
C PHE A 148 -16.52 -3.89 -13.73
N SER A 149 -16.93 -4.55 -14.81
CA SER A 149 -18.29 -4.37 -15.37
C SER A 149 -19.39 -4.77 -14.39
N LEU A 150 -19.16 -5.80 -13.58
CA LEU A 150 -20.11 -6.25 -12.57
C LEU A 150 -20.14 -5.30 -11.36
N ALA A 151 -18.97 -4.94 -10.81
CA ALA A 151 -18.85 -4.02 -9.69
C ALA A 151 -19.51 -2.67 -10.00
N ARG A 152 -19.15 -2.08 -11.16
CA ARG A 152 -19.75 -0.84 -11.66
C ARG A 152 -21.27 -0.91 -11.73
N ARG A 153 -21.84 -1.98 -12.29
CA ARG A 153 -23.28 -2.14 -12.44
C ARG A 153 -24.00 -2.20 -11.08
N LEU A 154 -23.44 -2.95 -10.13
CA LEU A 154 -24.03 -3.12 -8.80
C LEU A 154 -23.95 -1.83 -7.97
N ASP A 155 -22.88 -1.06 -8.14
CA ASP A 155 -22.66 0.20 -7.43
C ASP A 155 -23.38 1.39 -8.03
N GLN A 156 -23.56 1.41 -9.36
CA GLN A 156 -24.32 2.48 -10.03
C GLN A 156 -25.76 2.57 -9.49
N ALA A 157 -26.37 1.44 -9.12
CA ALA A 157 -27.69 1.42 -8.48
C ALA A 157 -27.74 2.10 -7.09
N ARG A 158 -26.58 2.46 -6.53
CA ARG A 158 -26.39 3.13 -5.25
C ARG A 158 -25.74 4.51 -5.40
N SER A 159 -25.73 5.06 -6.62
CA SER A 159 -25.13 6.36 -6.95
C SER A 159 -23.63 6.43 -6.65
N LEU A 160 -22.94 5.30 -6.80
CA LEU A 160 -21.48 5.20 -6.74
C LEU A 160 -20.96 4.86 -8.13
N ILE A 161 -20.12 5.74 -8.68
CA ILE A 161 -19.63 5.65 -10.05
C ILE A 161 -18.20 5.15 -10.03
N TRP A 162 -17.94 4.11 -10.82
CA TRP A 162 -16.60 3.57 -11.03
C TRP A 162 -16.00 4.23 -12.27
N LEU A 163 -14.85 4.88 -12.08
CA LEU A 163 -14.09 5.51 -13.17
C LEU A 163 -13.20 4.48 -13.88
N GLN A 164 -12.37 4.94 -14.83
CA GLN A 164 -11.42 4.07 -15.55
C GLN A 164 -10.56 3.27 -14.54
N PRO A 165 -10.54 1.93 -14.64
CA PRO A 165 -9.75 1.10 -13.74
C PRO A 165 -8.26 1.19 -14.07
N GLY A 166 -7.42 0.92 -13.07
CA GLY A 166 -6.01 0.61 -13.29
C GLY A 166 -5.81 -0.73 -14.00
N LYS A 167 -4.59 -0.95 -14.46
CA LYS A 167 -4.18 -2.16 -15.21
C LYS A 167 -3.65 -3.27 -14.32
N PHE A 168 -3.27 -2.96 -13.08
CA PHE A 168 -2.80 -3.97 -12.14
C PHE A 168 -3.94 -4.81 -11.55
N ASN A 169 -3.57 -5.96 -11.00
CA ASN A 169 -4.50 -6.86 -10.30
C ASN A 169 -3.92 -7.26 -8.94
N GLU A 170 -4.54 -6.80 -7.85
CA GLU A 170 -4.15 -7.13 -6.46
C GLU A 170 -4.68 -8.51 -6.06
N THR A 171 -4.19 -9.55 -6.73
CA THR A 171 -4.65 -10.92 -6.51
C THR A 171 -3.53 -11.83 -5.99
N GLN A 172 -3.90 -12.99 -5.45
CA GLN A 172 -2.94 -14.01 -5.03
C GLN A 172 -2.18 -14.57 -6.23
N THR A 173 -0.95 -15.02 -5.99
CA THR A 173 -0.09 -15.63 -6.99
C THR A 173 0.93 -16.57 -6.35
N LEU A 174 1.70 -17.26 -7.17
CA LEU A 174 2.92 -17.94 -6.79
C LEU A 174 4.12 -17.09 -7.23
N VAL A 175 5.15 -17.01 -6.40
CA VAL A 175 6.34 -16.19 -6.58
C VAL A 175 7.57 -17.07 -6.54
N VAL A 176 8.55 -16.77 -7.40
CA VAL A 176 9.85 -17.45 -7.44
C VAL A 176 10.98 -16.44 -7.34
N ALA A 177 12.08 -16.82 -6.68
CA ALA A 177 13.29 -16.01 -6.62
C ALA A 177 14.22 -16.28 -7.81
N PRO A 178 15.05 -15.31 -8.23
CA PRO A 178 16.07 -15.55 -9.25
C PRO A 178 16.96 -16.75 -8.92
N GLY A 179 17.04 -17.72 -9.84
CA GLY A 179 17.89 -18.91 -9.69
C GLY A 179 17.39 -19.95 -8.68
N SER A 180 16.21 -19.77 -8.08
CA SER A 180 15.57 -20.80 -7.22
C SER A 180 15.16 -22.04 -8.02
N VAL A 181 14.76 -21.85 -9.28
CA VAL A 181 14.40 -22.93 -10.20
C VAL A 181 15.35 -22.90 -11.40
N ASP A 182 15.81 -24.07 -11.85
CA ASP A 182 16.61 -24.22 -13.09
C ASP A 182 15.73 -24.12 -14.35
N ALA A 183 14.93 -23.05 -14.42
CA ALA A 183 14.06 -22.69 -15.54
C ALA A 183 13.59 -21.23 -15.41
N ASP A 184 13.37 -20.56 -16.55
CA ASP A 184 12.74 -19.25 -16.59
C ASP A 184 11.21 -19.42 -16.49
N LEU A 185 10.68 -19.38 -15.27
CA LEU A 185 9.24 -19.49 -15.03
C LEU A 185 8.56 -18.12 -15.12
N ALA A 186 7.63 -17.96 -16.08
CA ALA A 186 6.85 -16.73 -16.23
C ALA A 186 5.38 -16.90 -15.81
N SER A 187 4.90 -18.15 -15.71
CA SER A 187 3.51 -18.47 -15.39
C SER A 187 3.37 -19.72 -14.53
N ILE A 188 2.21 -19.88 -13.90
CA ILE A 188 1.85 -21.09 -13.15
C ILE A 188 1.77 -22.30 -14.11
N THR A 189 1.44 -22.09 -15.39
CA THR A 189 1.53 -23.14 -16.42
C THR A 189 2.97 -23.59 -16.64
N ASP A 190 3.94 -22.67 -16.68
CA ASP A 190 5.37 -23.04 -16.81
C ASP A 190 5.84 -23.83 -15.60
N LEU A 191 5.42 -23.41 -14.40
CA LEU A 191 5.68 -24.15 -13.16
C LEU A 191 5.09 -25.56 -13.22
N ALA A 192 3.85 -25.71 -13.67
CA ALA A 192 3.19 -27.00 -13.80
C ALA A 192 3.93 -27.93 -14.78
N LEU A 193 4.38 -27.39 -15.93
CA LEU A 193 5.18 -28.15 -16.89
C LEU A 193 6.52 -28.58 -16.28
N TYR A 194 7.23 -27.66 -15.62
CA TYR A 194 8.49 -27.96 -14.95
C TYR A 194 8.33 -29.06 -13.89
N MET A 195 7.32 -28.95 -13.02
CA MET A 195 7.02 -29.92 -11.97
C MET A 195 6.74 -31.31 -12.55
N ASN A 196 5.92 -31.38 -13.61
CA ASN A 196 5.58 -32.64 -14.26
C ASN A 196 6.76 -33.31 -14.97
N GLU A 197 7.66 -32.53 -15.58
CA GLU A 197 8.84 -33.05 -16.28
C GLU A 197 9.95 -33.52 -15.32
N ASN A 198 10.04 -32.91 -14.13
CA ASN A 198 11.13 -33.14 -13.19
C ASN A 198 10.73 -33.93 -11.93
N GLY A 199 9.49 -34.45 -11.87
CA GLY A 199 9.02 -35.28 -10.75
C GLY A 199 8.73 -34.49 -9.47
N SER A 200 8.15 -33.30 -9.62
CA SER A 200 7.74 -32.39 -8.54
C SER A 200 8.84 -32.05 -7.54
N PRO A 201 10.04 -31.60 -7.98
CA PRO A 201 11.20 -31.48 -7.10
C PRO A 201 11.12 -30.29 -6.14
N LEU A 202 10.31 -29.28 -6.46
CA LEU A 202 10.35 -27.98 -5.80
C LEU A 202 9.70 -27.99 -4.41
N THR A 203 10.16 -27.06 -3.58
CA THR A 203 9.66 -26.74 -2.24
C THR A 203 8.74 -25.52 -2.31
N LEU A 204 7.61 -25.57 -1.60
CA LEU A 204 6.61 -24.49 -1.53
C LEU A 204 6.54 -23.91 -0.12
N CYS A 205 6.67 -22.59 0.02
CA CYS A 205 6.25 -21.86 1.23
C CYS A 205 4.83 -21.33 1.07
N VAL A 206 3.97 -21.59 2.06
CA VAL A 206 2.54 -21.28 1.96
C VAL A 206 1.92 -21.00 3.33
N ASP A 207 0.89 -20.16 3.37
CA ASP A 207 0.10 -19.97 4.58
C ASP A 207 -0.92 -21.10 4.81
N SER A 208 -1.34 -21.31 6.06
CA SER A 208 -2.26 -22.41 6.40
C SER A 208 -3.61 -22.31 5.68
N ASN A 209 -4.14 -21.11 5.43
CA ASN A 209 -5.44 -20.95 4.80
C ASN A 209 -5.39 -21.39 3.33
N PHE A 210 -4.37 -20.96 2.58
CA PHE A 210 -4.21 -21.39 1.19
C PHE A 210 -3.88 -22.88 1.10
N PHE A 211 -3.09 -23.42 2.02
CA PHE A 211 -2.79 -24.85 2.05
C PHE A 211 -4.03 -25.73 2.28
N GLU A 212 -4.93 -25.32 3.18
CA GLU A 212 -6.08 -26.13 3.60
C GLU A 212 -7.36 -25.92 2.77
N ASP A 213 -7.50 -24.79 2.05
CA ASP A 213 -8.72 -24.48 1.30
C ASP A 213 -8.87 -25.39 0.06
N ALA A 214 -9.74 -26.39 0.19
CA ALA A 214 -10.03 -27.35 -0.87
C ALA A 214 -10.73 -26.77 -2.12
N GLN A 215 -11.29 -25.55 -2.05
CA GLN A 215 -12.03 -24.93 -3.16
C GLN A 215 -11.29 -23.79 -3.82
N ASN A 216 -10.50 -23.04 -3.07
CA ASN A 216 -9.82 -21.83 -3.55
C ASN A 216 -8.33 -21.79 -3.19
N GLY A 217 -7.82 -22.83 -2.54
CA GLY A 217 -6.45 -22.97 -2.11
C GLY A 217 -5.59 -23.85 -3.02
N LEU A 218 -4.44 -24.27 -2.49
CA LEU A 218 -3.45 -25.09 -3.17
C LEU A 218 -4.06 -26.36 -3.81
N PRO A 219 -4.90 -27.16 -3.14
CA PRO A 219 -5.46 -28.37 -3.75
C PRO A 219 -6.26 -28.10 -5.04
N ALA A 220 -6.99 -26.99 -5.07
CA ALA A 220 -7.77 -26.61 -6.25
C ALA A 220 -6.88 -26.00 -7.36
N LEU A 221 -5.84 -25.24 -6.97
CA LEU A 221 -4.84 -24.72 -7.92
C LEU A 221 -4.11 -25.87 -8.62
N GLU A 222 -3.67 -26.87 -7.86
CA GLU A 222 -3.02 -28.09 -8.35
C GLU A 222 -3.93 -28.86 -9.32
N GLU A 223 -5.23 -28.95 -9.03
CA GLU A 223 -6.21 -29.57 -9.93
C GLU A 223 -6.38 -28.78 -11.25
N VAL A 224 -6.51 -27.46 -11.17
CA VAL A 224 -6.71 -26.60 -12.35
C VAL A 224 -5.49 -26.63 -13.28
N TYR A 225 -4.29 -26.56 -12.71
CA TYR A 225 -3.05 -26.52 -13.48
C TYR A 225 -2.45 -27.91 -13.78
N GLY A 226 -2.96 -28.97 -13.16
CA GLY A 226 -2.57 -30.35 -13.44
C GLY A 226 -1.15 -30.71 -12.97
N PHE A 227 -0.75 -30.23 -11.80
CA PHE A 227 0.51 -30.60 -11.15
C PHE A 227 0.28 -30.75 -9.64
N SER A 228 1.27 -31.27 -8.91
CA SER A 228 1.23 -31.29 -7.44
C SER A 228 2.60 -31.13 -6.84
N PHE A 229 2.70 -30.47 -5.69
CA PHE A 229 3.86 -30.53 -4.82
C PHE A 229 3.90 -31.86 -4.06
N ASN A 230 5.11 -32.34 -3.76
CA ASN A 230 5.24 -33.42 -2.79
C ASN A 230 4.85 -32.89 -1.41
N PRO A 231 3.98 -33.56 -0.62
CA PRO A 231 3.58 -33.05 0.69
C PRO A 231 4.75 -32.79 1.65
N ASP A 232 5.83 -33.58 1.54
CA ASP A 232 7.06 -33.40 2.33
C ASP A 232 7.86 -32.14 1.95
N ASN A 233 7.56 -31.54 0.80
CA ASN A 233 8.19 -30.32 0.28
C ASN A 233 7.33 -29.07 0.52
N ILE A 234 6.23 -29.16 1.30
CA ILE A 234 5.38 -28.01 1.59
C ILE A 234 5.69 -27.52 3.00
N LEU A 235 6.13 -26.27 3.09
CA LEU A 235 6.44 -25.56 4.31
C LEU A 235 5.28 -24.61 4.63
N VAL A 236 4.48 -24.99 5.64
CA VAL A 236 3.37 -24.16 6.11
C VAL A 236 3.88 -23.18 7.16
N MET A 237 3.63 -21.89 6.96
CA MET A 237 4.14 -20.79 7.79
C MET A 237 3.14 -19.63 7.85
N ALA A 238 3.48 -18.53 8.51
CA ALA A 238 2.65 -17.34 8.46
C ALA A 238 2.73 -16.67 7.08
N ALA A 239 1.68 -15.95 6.67
CA ALA A 239 1.60 -15.38 5.32
C ALA A 239 2.65 -14.28 5.06
N ASP A 240 3.06 -13.56 6.11
CA ASP A 240 4.12 -12.57 6.06
C ASP A 240 5.53 -13.20 5.94
N GLU A 241 5.71 -14.41 6.46
CA GLU A 241 6.98 -15.17 6.45
C GLU A 241 7.28 -15.82 5.08
N THR A 242 6.30 -15.99 4.18
CA THR A 242 6.49 -16.74 2.92
C THR A 242 7.54 -16.10 2.00
N TYR A 243 7.58 -14.78 1.94
CA TYR A 243 8.55 -14.05 1.12
C TYR A 243 9.94 -14.06 1.73
N ASP A 244 10.06 -13.95 3.05
CA ASP A 244 11.36 -14.01 3.73
C ASP A 244 11.97 -15.40 3.55
N ALA A 245 11.16 -16.45 3.69
CA ALA A 245 11.57 -17.83 3.44
C ALA A 245 12.00 -18.05 1.97
N LEU A 246 11.33 -17.42 1.01
CA LEU A 246 11.73 -17.45 -0.40
C LEU A 246 13.05 -16.70 -0.63
N HIS A 247 13.20 -15.51 -0.04
CA HIS A 247 14.41 -14.68 -0.14
C HIS A 247 15.64 -15.39 0.45
N ASP A 248 15.46 -16.05 1.59
CA ASP A 248 16.48 -16.83 2.29
C ASP A 248 16.72 -18.22 1.67
N ALA A 249 16.09 -18.53 0.54
CA ALA A 249 16.18 -19.81 -0.18
C ALA A 249 15.78 -21.04 0.66
N SER A 250 14.83 -20.87 1.59
CA SER A 250 14.22 -21.98 2.34
C SER A 250 13.20 -22.77 1.51
N CYS A 251 12.65 -22.15 0.46
CA CYS A 251 11.80 -22.79 -0.54
C CYS A 251 12.10 -22.22 -1.94
N ASP A 252 11.64 -22.93 -2.97
CA ASP A 252 11.85 -22.54 -4.36
C ASP A 252 10.68 -21.69 -4.91
N VAL A 253 9.49 -21.90 -4.35
CA VAL A 253 8.25 -21.20 -4.70
C VAL A 253 7.57 -20.74 -3.42
N ALA A 254 6.99 -19.54 -3.41
CA ALA A 254 6.16 -19.07 -2.31
C ALA A 254 4.80 -18.59 -2.79
N GLN A 255 3.79 -18.72 -1.94
CA GLN A 255 2.53 -17.98 -2.10
C GLN A 255 2.77 -16.50 -1.82
N GLY A 256 2.17 -15.63 -2.64
CA GLY A 256 2.26 -14.18 -2.48
C GLY A 256 1.07 -13.42 -3.08
N LEU A 257 1.21 -12.10 -3.13
CA LEU A 257 0.29 -11.15 -3.77
C LEU A 257 0.98 -10.50 -4.96
N ASN A 258 0.25 -10.38 -6.06
CA ASN A 258 0.76 -9.90 -7.34
C ASN A 258 1.22 -8.43 -7.31
N THR A 259 0.97 -7.66 -6.25
CA THR A 259 1.40 -6.26 -6.12
C THR A 259 2.37 -6.01 -4.98
N ASP A 260 2.81 -7.05 -4.24
CA ASP A 260 3.71 -6.90 -3.09
C ASP A 260 5.03 -6.22 -3.50
N GLY A 261 5.45 -5.22 -2.73
CA GLY A 261 6.67 -4.44 -2.99
C GLY A 261 7.94 -5.29 -2.96
N ARG A 262 7.97 -6.39 -2.19
CA ARG A 262 9.12 -7.31 -2.14
C ARG A 262 9.44 -7.93 -3.48
N ILE A 263 8.44 -8.08 -4.35
CA ILE A 263 8.65 -8.60 -5.70
C ILE A 263 9.61 -7.69 -6.48
N ALA A 264 9.43 -6.37 -6.41
CA ALA A 264 10.34 -5.43 -7.04
C ALA A 264 11.63 -5.24 -6.22
N ALA A 265 11.54 -5.12 -4.89
CA ALA A 265 12.70 -4.87 -4.03
C ALA A 265 13.74 -5.99 -4.07
N TRP A 266 13.30 -7.25 -4.20
CA TRP A 266 14.18 -8.44 -4.18
C TRP A 266 14.27 -9.15 -5.53
N GLU A 267 13.85 -8.46 -6.61
CA GLU A 267 13.89 -8.97 -7.99
C GLU A 267 13.19 -10.33 -8.15
N LEU A 268 12.10 -10.57 -7.42
CA LEU A 268 11.32 -11.79 -7.52
C LEU A 268 10.42 -11.77 -8.76
N THR A 269 9.95 -12.95 -9.15
CA THR A 269 9.00 -13.12 -10.25
C THR A 269 7.68 -13.64 -9.73
N ALA A 270 6.64 -12.80 -9.74
CA ALA A 270 5.26 -13.27 -9.62
C ALA A 270 4.82 -13.95 -10.92
N LEU A 271 4.34 -15.19 -10.81
CA LEU A 271 3.93 -16.01 -11.93
C LEU A 271 2.55 -15.59 -12.43
N ALA A 272 2.41 -15.41 -13.75
CA ALA A 272 1.11 -15.16 -14.36
C ALA A 272 0.15 -16.35 -14.15
N ASP A 273 -1.15 -16.04 -13.99
CA ASP A 273 -2.25 -17.00 -13.84
C ASP A 273 -3.09 -17.07 -15.14
N PRO A 274 -2.61 -17.75 -16.19
CA PRO A 274 -3.28 -17.77 -17.50
C PRO A 274 -4.65 -18.49 -17.49
N GLU A 275 -4.87 -19.42 -16.56
CA GLU A 275 -6.15 -20.12 -16.42
C GLU A 275 -7.17 -19.30 -15.59
N GLY A 276 -6.74 -18.19 -14.99
CA GLY A 276 -7.60 -17.31 -14.19
C GLY A 276 -8.19 -18.04 -13.00
N PHE A 277 -7.37 -18.78 -12.25
CA PHE A 277 -7.73 -19.44 -11.01
C PHE A 277 -8.11 -18.42 -9.93
N PHE A 278 -7.31 -17.35 -9.81
CA PHE A 278 -7.52 -16.32 -8.81
C PHE A 278 -8.53 -15.26 -9.29
N PRO A 279 -9.48 -14.83 -8.45
CA PRO A 279 -10.39 -13.74 -8.80
C PRO A 279 -9.66 -12.42 -9.06
N ALA A 280 -10.28 -11.53 -9.84
CA ALA A 280 -9.71 -10.22 -10.13
C ALA A 280 -10.09 -9.17 -9.07
N PHE A 281 -9.08 -8.44 -8.61
CA PHE A 281 -9.10 -7.30 -7.69
C PHE A 281 -8.45 -6.10 -8.38
N SER A 282 -9.10 -5.63 -9.45
CA SER A 282 -8.62 -4.47 -10.21
C SER A 282 -8.97 -3.18 -9.49
N PRO A 283 -8.04 -2.22 -9.38
CA PRO A 283 -8.27 -0.94 -8.75
C PRO A 283 -9.09 -0.02 -9.67
N ALA A 284 -9.97 0.79 -9.09
CA ALA A 284 -10.58 1.91 -9.80
C ALA A 284 -11.00 3.01 -8.82
N PRO A 285 -10.92 4.29 -9.21
CA PRO A 285 -11.55 5.35 -8.44
C PRO A 285 -13.07 5.12 -8.37
N VAL A 286 -13.63 5.14 -7.17
CA VAL A 286 -15.07 5.10 -6.93
C VAL A 286 -15.48 6.42 -6.30
N ILE A 287 -16.43 7.11 -6.94
CA ILE A 287 -16.83 8.48 -6.61
C ILE A 287 -18.34 8.58 -6.46
N ARG A 288 -18.80 9.41 -5.52
CA ARG A 288 -20.23 9.70 -5.35
C ARG A 288 -20.76 10.43 -6.60
N GLN A 289 -21.89 9.98 -7.14
CA GLN A 289 -22.46 10.52 -8.39
C GLN A 289 -22.65 12.04 -8.35
N GLU A 290 -23.11 12.59 -7.22
CA GLU A 290 -23.33 14.03 -7.05
C GLU A 290 -22.06 14.88 -7.20
N ILE A 291 -20.89 14.30 -6.89
CA ILE A 291 -19.60 14.97 -7.03
C ILE A 291 -19.22 15.05 -8.50
N LEU A 292 -19.42 13.98 -9.30
CA LEU A 292 -19.18 14.04 -10.74
C LEU A 292 -20.14 15.01 -11.44
N GLU A 293 -21.42 15.00 -11.08
CA GLU A 293 -22.43 15.89 -11.66
C GLU A 293 -22.11 17.38 -11.42
N SER A 294 -21.49 17.68 -10.27
CA SER A 294 -21.10 19.05 -9.90
C SER A 294 -19.73 19.46 -10.45
N ASN A 295 -18.94 18.52 -10.99
CA ASN A 295 -17.58 18.73 -11.45
C ASN A 295 -17.35 18.13 -12.85
N PRO A 296 -17.91 18.75 -13.92
CA PRO A 296 -17.72 18.28 -15.28
C PRO A 296 -16.24 18.16 -15.67
N GLY A 297 -15.86 17.07 -16.32
CA GLY A 297 -14.48 16.78 -16.71
C GLY A 297 -13.64 16.03 -15.67
N LEU A 298 -14.11 15.95 -14.41
CA LEU A 298 -13.37 15.24 -13.35
C LEU A 298 -13.20 13.75 -13.63
N GLU A 299 -14.22 13.10 -14.21
CA GLU A 299 -14.17 11.70 -14.63
C GLU A 299 -13.01 11.43 -15.61
N ALA A 300 -12.88 12.25 -16.65
CA ALA A 300 -11.83 12.11 -17.65
C ALA A 300 -10.44 12.38 -17.07
N TYR A 301 -10.32 13.33 -16.13
CA TYR A 301 -9.04 13.64 -15.49
C TYR A 301 -8.57 12.52 -14.57
N LEU A 302 -9.40 12.09 -13.63
CA LEU A 302 -9.06 11.00 -12.70
C LEU A 302 -8.88 9.66 -13.41
N GLY A 303 -9.61 9.45 -14.52
CA GLY A 303 -9.50 8.23 -15.31
C GLY A 303 -8.13 8.02 -15.97
N GLN A 304 -7.35 9.08 -16.20
CA GLN A 304 -6.01 8.96 -16.80
C GLN A 304 -5.04 8.17 -15.91
N LEU A 305 -5.22 8.23 -14.59
CA LEU A 305 -4.37 7.52 -13.64
C LEU A 305 -4.35 6.01 -13.91
N GLY A 306 -5.49 5.44 -14.30
CA GLY A 306 -5.63 4.01 -14.56
C GLY A 306 -4.72 3.50 -15.69
N GLU A 307 -4.34 4.36 -16.63
CA GLU A 307 -3.49 3.97 -17.76
C GLU A 307 -2.03 3.69 -17.37
N TYR A 308 -1.58 4.24 -16.24
CA TYR A 308 -0.19 4.18 -15.77
C TYR A 308 0.03 3.24 -14.59
N LEU A 309 -1.05 2.78 -13.95
CA LEU A 309 -1.01 1.86 -12.82
C LEU A 309 -1.11 0.40 -13.30
N ASP A 310 -0.01 -0.15 -13.80
CA ASP A 310 0.14 -1.58 -14.09
C ASP A 310 0.88 -2.33 -12.96
N ASP A 311 0.96 -3.66 -13.07
CA ASP A 311 1.56 -4.52 -12.03
C ASP A 311 3.01 -4.15 -11.73
N VAL A 312 3.78 -3.71 -12.74
CA VAL A 312 5.19 -3.32 -12.56
C VAL A 312 5.25 -1.99 -11.81
N ALA A 313 4.46 -1.01 -12.24
CA ALA A 313 4.41 0.30 -11.62
C ALA A 313 4.00 0.24 -10.14
N ILE A 314 2.93 -0.50 -9.81
CA ILE A 314 2.45 -0.56 -8.43
C ILE A 314 3.42 -1.31 -7.50
N ARG A 315 4.04 -2.40 -7.97
CA ARG A 315 5.10 -3.09 -7.19
C ARG A 315 6.27 -2.18 -6.92
N GLN A 316 6.70 -1.41 -7.93
CA GLN A 316 7.81 -0.46 -7.77
C GLN A 316 7.48 0.62 -6.74
N LEU A 317 6.27 1.18 -6.78
CA LEU A 317 5.87 2.18 -5.78
C LEU A 317 5.74 1.58 -4.38
N ASN A 318 5.18 0.37 -4.27
CA ASN A 318 5.11 -0.36 -3.00
C ASN A 318 6.50 -0.69 -2.45
N ALA A 319 7.47 -1.01 -3.32
CA ALA A 319 8.86 -1.22 -2.94
C ALA A 319 9.52 0.06 -2.44
N GLU A 320 9.38 1.17 -3.18
CA GLU A 320 9.96 2.46 -2.82
C GLU A 320 9.51 2.96 -1.46
N VAL A 321 8.22 2.76 -1.13
CA VAL A 321 7.64 3.24 0.13
C VAL A 321 7.83 2.26 1.28
N GLY A 322 7.92 0.95 1.00
CA GLY A 322 8.01 -0.09 2.03
C GLY A 322 9.43 -0.55 2.38
N TYR A 323 10.34 -0.52 1.41
CA TYR A 323 11.64 -1.20 1.48
C TYR A 323 12.82 -0.37 0.97
N GLY A 324 12.54 0.69 0.20
CA GLY A 324 13.57 1.58 -0.33
C GLY A 324 14.57 0.89 -1.27
N PRO A 325 15.62 1.61 -1.72
CA PRO A 325 16.64 1.09 -2.62
C PRO A 325 17.45 -0.11 -2.11
N ASP A 326 17.66 -0.24 -0.80
CA ASP A 326 18.41 -1.37 -0.23
C ASP A 326 17.55 -2.62 0.01
N GLY A 327 16.23 -2.52 -0.15
CA GLY A 327 15.29 -3.62 -0.01
C GLY A 327 15.05 -4.01 1.44
N VAL A 328 15.47 -3.20 2.41
CA VAL A 328 15.37 -3.48 3.84
C VAL A 328 14.34 -2.55 4.48
N VAL A 329 13.37 -3.15 5.17
CA VAL A 329 12.36 -2.38 5.89
C VAL A 329 12.98 -1.54 7.01
N ALA A 330 12.56 -0.28 7.09
CA ALA A 330 12.99 0.73 8.05
C ALA A 330 14.52 0.99 8.04
N SER A 331 15.17 0.86 6.88
CA SER A 331 16.59 1.21 6.70
C SER A 331 16.82 2.72 6.72
N GLY A 332 15.76 3.50 6.45
CA GLY A 332 15.77 4.95 6.39
C GLY A 332 16.03 5.51 4.98
N ASP A 333 16.08 4.65 3.96
CA ASP A 333 16.18 5.04 2.55
C ASP A 333 14.84 4.94 1.78
N GLU A 334 13.75 4.58 2.45
CA GLU A 334 12.41 4.55 1.89
C GLU A 334 11.93 5.94 1.49
N ILE A 335 11.18 5.99 0.38
CA ILE A 335 10.59 7.23 -0.11
C ILE A 335 9.30 7.51 0.67
N LEU A 336 9.12 8.76 1.09
CA LEU A 336 7.86 9.18 1.69
C LEU A 336 6.72 8.95 0.70
N MET A 337 5.58 8.46 1.18
CA MET A 337 4.47 8.06 0.32
C MET A 337 3.95 9.19 -0.57
N GLU A 338 3.86 10.42 -0.04
CA GLU A 338 3.51 11.61 -0.83
C GLU A 338 4.56 11.91 -1.92
N ASP A 339 5.85 11.71 -1.62
CA ASP A 339 6.94 11.96 -2.56
C ASP A 339 6.99 10.90 -3.67
N ALA A 340 6.76 9.62 -3.33
CA ALA A 340 6.63 8.54 -4.31
C ALA A 340 5.44 8.79 -5.24
N ALA A 341 4.28 9.13 -4.68
CA ALA A 341 3.09 9.49 -5.45
C ALA A 341 3.36 10.71 -6.36
N ARG A 342 4.00 11.76 -5.83
CA ARG A 342 4.34 12.97 -6.60
C ARG A 342 5.32 12.66 -7.72
N LEU A 343 6.37 11.91 -7.46
CA LEU A 343 7.38 11.52 -8.44
C LEU A 343 6.76 10.69 -9.57
N PHE A 344 5.89 9.74 -9.22
CA PHE A 344 5.16 8.94 -10.18
C PHE A 344 4.28 9.79 -11.10
N LEU A 345 3.45 10.67 -10.52
CA LEU A 345 2.59 11.56 -11.30
C LEU A 345 3.40 12.50 -12.18
N CYS A 346 4.51 13.04 -11.69
CA CYS A 346 5.42 13.90 -12.43
C CYS A 346 6.10 13.21 -13.60
N THR A 347 6.65 12.02 -13.36
CA THR A 347 7.35 11.23 -14.38
C THR A 347 6.42 10.86 -15.54
N ASN A 348 5.14 10.62 -15.22
CA ASN A 348 4.11 10.32 -16.21
C ASN A 348 3.43 11.57 -16.79
N GLY A 349 3.78 12.78 -16.32
CA GLY A 349 3.23 14.05 -16.80
C GLY A 349 1.75 14.26 -16.45
N LEU A 350 1.29 13.65 -15.37
CA LEU A 350 -0.10 13.73 -14.87
C LEU A 350 -0.36 14.97 -14.00
N ILE A 351 0.70 15.56 -13.46
CA ILE A 351 0.66 16.83 -12.72
C ILE A 351 1.71 17.80 -13.26
N LEU A 352 1.43 19.10 -13.13
CA LEU A 352 2.32 20.18 -13.59
C LEU A 352 3.29 20.65 -12.50
N THR A 353 2.92 20.47 -11.23
CA THR A 353 3.69 20.92 -10.08
C THR A 353 4.68 19.86 -9.59
N CYS A 354 5.82 19.79 -10.26
CA CYS A 354 6.90 18.87 -9.92
C CYS A 354 8.00 19.52 -9.08
N PRO A 355 8.62 18.78 -8.13
CA PRO A 355 9.82 19.26 -7.45
C PRO A 355 10.90 19.57 -8.50
N ASP A 356 11.68 20.64 -8.28
CA ASP A 356 12.88 20.88 -9.08
C ASP A 356 13.78 19.65 -8.99
N SER A 357 14.26 19.17 -10.15
CA SER A 357 15.05 17.93 -10.31
C SER A 357 16.38 17.89 -9.54
N ASP A 358 16.67 18.92 -8.74
CA ASP A 358 17.91 19.11 -7.97
C ASP A 358 17.76 18.85 -6.46
N THR A 359 16.61 18.40 -5.97
CA THR A 359 16.37 18.20 -4.52
C THR A 359 16.75 16.84 -3.95
N SER A 360 17.46 15.98 -4.69
CA SER A 360 18.02 14.72 -4.14
C SER A 360 19.15 14.91 -3.11
N LYS A 361 19.50 16.16 -2.75
CA LYS A 361 20.38 16.47 -1.62
C LYS A 361 19.99 17.79 -0.93
N SER A 362 19.13 17.73 0.08
CA SER A 362 19.07 18.77 1.12
C SER A 362 18.22 18.33 2.32
N SER A 363 18.79 17.45 3.16
CA SER A 363 18.47 17.45 4.59
C SER A 363 19.26 18.58 5.27
N ASP A 364 18.78 19.82 5.11
CA ASP A 364 19.31 20.96 5.87
C ASP A 364 18.20 21.53 6.77
N THR A 365 18.00 20.87 7.91
CA THR A 365 17.29 21.46 9.05
C THR A 365 18.25 22.35 9.83
N SER A 366 18.41 23.59 9.41
CA SER A 366 18.96 24.64 10.27
C SER A 366 18.06 25.88 10.29
N GLY A 367 17.09 25.83 11.19
CA GLY A 367 16.18 26.92 11.54
C GLY A 367 16.14 27.15 13.05
N ALA A 368 17.21 27.76 13.56
CA ALA A 368 17.27 28.63 14.74
C ALA A 368 16.58 28.18 16.06
N LEU A 369 17.40 27.69 17.00
CA LEU A 369 17.23 28.02 18.42
C LEU A 369 18.53 28.62 18.97
N ASP A 370 18.44 29.90 19.29
CA ASP A 370 19.38 30.69 20.08
C ASP A 370 19.53 30.08 21.48
N SER A 371 20.76 29.72 21.86
CA SER A 371 21.18 29.80 23.25
C SER A 371 22.70 29.98 23.34
N SER A 372 23.08 31.25 23.46
CA SER A 372 24.36 31.62 24.03
C SER A 372 24.53 31.02 25.45
N SER A 373 25.80 30.75 25.80
CA SER A 373 26.38 30.46 27.13
C SER A 373 26.40 29.01 27.63
N VAL A 374 27.57 28.34 27.50
CA VAL A 374 28.33 27.68 28.59
C VAL A 374 29.82 27.63 28.17
N PRO A 375 30.80 27.88 29.08
CA PRO A 375 32.21 27.99 28.72
C PRO A 375 32.98 26.66 28.75
N ASP A 376 34.06 26.72 27.97
CA ASP A 376 35.25 25.89 27.82
C ASP A 376 35.83 25.29 29.13
N ALA A 377 36.24 24.03 29.07
CA ALA A 377 37.41 23.52 29.78
C ALA A 377 37.92 22.22 29.16
N SER A 378 39.00 22.37 28.43
CA SER A 378 39.85 21.36 27.84
C SER A 378 40.74 20.62 28.85
N ASN A 379 41.10 19.40 28.43
CA ASN A 379 42.40 18.71 28.60
C ASN A 379 42.85 18.15 29.97
N ALA A 380 43.05 16.83 30.01
CA ALA A 380 44.37 16.16 30.03
C ALA A 380 44.16 14.66 30.37
N GLN A 381 44.28 13.74 29.41
CA GLN A 381 45.49 13.02 28.98
C GLN A 381 46.07 11.98 29.96
N ASN A 382 46.17 10.75 29.43
CA ASN A 382 47.19 9.73 29.61
C ASN A 382 47.13 8.89 30.92
N ASP A 383 47.43 7.59 30.96
CA ASP A 383 48.19 6.73 30.04
C ASP A 383 47.73 5.26 30.15
N ALA A 384 48.09 4.51 29.11
CA ALA A 384 47.85 3.10 28.87
C ALA A 384 48.61 2.14 29.81
N ALA A 385 48.11 0.91 29.97
CA ALA A 385 48.94 -0.29 30.08
C ALA A 385 48.16 -1.54 29.65
N GLU A 386 48.85 -2.33 28.84
CA GLU A 386 48.44 -3.48 28.05
C GLU A 386 48.62 -4.81 28.80
N VAL A 387 48.08 -5.89 28.22
CA VAL A 387 48.62 -7.28 28.16
C VAL A 387 47.68 -8.41 28.68
N ALA A 388 47.04 -9.04 27.69
CA ALA A 388 46.96 -10.48 27.35
C ALA A 388 46.63 -11.57 28.39
N ALA A 389 45.51 -12.26 28.10
CA ALA A 389 45.32 -13.71 27.88
C ALA A 389 45.92 -14.76 28.84
N ALA A 390 45.05 -15.62 29.41
CA ALA A 390 45.02 -17.09 29.16
C ALA A 390 44.07 -17.82 30.14
N GLU A 391 43.14 -18.61 29.59
CA GLU A 391 42.44 -19.75 30.22
C GLU A 391 43.32 -21.03 30.21
N PRO A 392 42.86 -22.24 30.62
CA PRO A 392 42.12 -22.69 31.82
C PRO A 392 42.74 -23.97 32.45
N ALA A 393 42.13 -24.55 33.51
CA ALA A 393 41.74 -25.99 33.60
C ALA A 393 41.61 -26.59 35.03
N SER A 394 40.67 -27.53 35.10
CA SER A 394 40.64 -28.83 35.82
C SER A 394 39.90 -29.00 37.17
N GLU A 395 38.72 -29.64 37.05
CA GLU A 395 38.28 -30.94 37.62
C GLU A 395 38.38 -31.24 39.13
N ASN A 396 37.24 -31.67 39.71
CA ASN A 396 37.00 -33.09 40.07
C ASN A 396 35.65 -33.32 40.77
N GLY A 397 35.04 -34.48 40.52
CA GLY A 397 34.27 -35.21 41.55
C GLY A 397 32.87 -35.69 41.16
N VAL A 398 32.77 -36.94 40.72
CA VAL A 398 31.53 -37.71 40.48
C VAL A 398 31.09 -38.40 41.78
N ASP A 399 29.77 -38.42 42.08
CA ASP A 399 29.15 -39.58 42.72
C ASP A 399 27.63 -39.66 42.42
N ASN A 400 27.17 -40.86 42.06
CA ASN A 400 25.80 -41.18 41.66
C ASN A 400 25.01 -41.76 42.85
N ALA A 401 23.78 -41.27 43.09
CA ALA A 401 22.76 -42.03 43.80
C ALA A 401 21.34 -41.61 43.38
N ASN A 402 20.55 -42.60 42.96
CA ASN A 402 19.12 -42.51 42.62
C ASN A 402 18.27 -41.97 43.78
N ALA A 403 17.45 -40.96 43.52
CA ALA A 403 16.28 -40.61 44.33
C ALA A 403 15.18 -39.99 43.44
N GLU A 404 13.94 -40.38 43.71
CA GLU A 404 12.71 -40.06 42.97
C GLU A 404 12.50 -38.57 42.65
N LEU A 405 12.12 -38.28 41.40
CA LEU A 405 11.62 -36.98 40.96
C LEU A 405 10.21 -36.75 41.50
N VAL A 406 10.11 -35.99 42.59
CA VAL A 406 8.88 -35.28 42.96
C VAL A 406 8.90 -33.95 42.20
N VAL A 407 7.98 -33.79 41.24
CA VAL A 407 7.78 -32.51 40.54
C VAL A 407 7.03 -31.57 41.49
N GLU A 408 7.73 -30.58 42.03
CA GLU A 408 7.10 -29.40 42.64
C GLU A 408 6.54 -28.49 41.51
N PRO A 409 5.36 -27.87 41.70
CA PRO A 409 4.85 -26.89 40.74
C PRO A 409 5.76 -25.65 40.73
N PRO A 410 6.00 -25.00 39.58
CA PRO A 410 6.82 -23.82 39.55
C PRO A 410 6.20 -22.72 40.42
N ALA A 411 7.03 -22.14 41.27
CA ALA A 411 6.67 -21.04 42.13
C ALA A 411 6.24 -19.82 41.29
N THR A 412 5.03 -19.33 41.55
CA THR A 412 4.54 -18.03 41.08
C THR A 412 5.29 -16.92 41.82
N GLY A 413 6.46 -16.55 41.29
CA GLY A 413 7.07 -15.25 41.57
C GLY A 413 6.31 -14.14 40.85
N PRO A 414 6.31 -12.90 41.37
CA PRO A 414 5.70 -11.78 40.66
C PRO A 414 6.46 -11.54 39.35
N LEU A 415 5.73 -11.57 38.23
CA LEU A 415 6.22 -11.13 36.92
C LEU A 415 6.78 -9.71 37.08
N ALA A 416 8.05 -9.52 36.67
CA ALA A 416 8.63 -8.20 36.59
C ALA A 416 7.78 -7.36 35.62
N ALA A 417 7.34 -6.18 36.05
CA ALA A 417 6.61 -5.25 35.21
C ALA A 417 7.51 -4.84 34.03
N VAL A 418 7.11 -5.20 32.82
CA VAL A 418 7.81 -4.78 31.60
C VAL A 418 7.68 -3.27 31.48
N SER A 419 8.81 -2.59 31.34
CA SER A 419 8.90 -1.13 31.28
C SER A 419 8.47 -0.62 29.90
N GLY A 420 7.20 -0.83 29.54
CA GLY A 420 6.62 -0.42 28.26
C GLY A 420 7.29 -1.04 27.02
N VAL A 421 6.64 -0.88 25.87
CA VAL A 421 7.14 -1.31 24.56
C VAL A 421 7.36 -0.08 23.71
N THR A 422 8.50 0.01 23.04
CA THR A 422 8.73 1.12 22.11
C THR A 422 7.96 0.82 20.83
N ILE A 423 7.05 1.72 20.49
CA ILE A 423 6.42 1.75 19.16
C ILE A 423 7.06 2.87 18.35
N THR A 424 7.29 2.59 17.07
CA THR A 424 7.86 3.56 16.13
C THR A 424 6.83 3.84 15.05
N VAL A 425 6.45 5.10 14.93
CA VAL A 425 5.61 5.57 13.84
C VAL A 425 6.42 5.52 12.55
N PRO A 426 5.88 4.99 11.45
CA PRO A 426 6.56 4.99 10.18
C PRO A 426 7.03 6.40 9.79
N THR A 427 8.17 6.50 9.13
CA THR A 427 8.66 7.79 8.61
C THR A 427 7.76 8.31 7.48
N THR A 428 6.95 7.44 6.88
CA THR A 428 6.10 7.69 5.70
C THR A 428 4.76 8.37 6.01
N TYR A 429 4.17 8.14 7.19
CA TYR A 429 2.89 8.74 7.59
C TYR A 429 2.76 8.95 9.10
N GLY A 430 1.90 9.90 9.50
CA GLY A 430 1.57 10.13 10.91
C GLY A 430 0.46 9.18 11.36
N VAL A 431 0.42 8.85 12.66
CA VAL A 431 -0.54 7.87 13.18
C VAL A 431 -1.50 8.54 14.16
N ASN A 432 -2.81 8.34 13.95
CA ASN A 432 -3.84 8.87 14.82
C ASN A 432 -3.78 8.22 16.22
N ALA A 433 -3.69 9.05 17.25
CA ALA A 433 -3.86 8.66 18.64
C ALA A 433 -5.29 9.01 19.08
N ARG A 434 -6.07 8.01 19.49
CA ARG A 434 -7.52 8.11 19.68
C ARG A 434 -7.96 7.98 21.13
N ALA A 435 -9.16 8.44 21.44
CA ALA A 435 -9.72 8.45 22.79
C ALA A 435 -10.08 7.04 23.32
N ALA A 436 -10.29 6.07 22.44
CA ALA A 436 -10.57 4.68 22.77
C ALA A 436 -9.93 3.75 21.74
N ALA A 437 -9.82 2.46 22.06
CA ALA A 437 -9.35 1.39 21.18
C ALA A 437 -10.38 1.08 20.08
N SER A 438 -10.64 2.06 19.21
CA SER A 438 -11.61 1.98 18.13
C SER A 438 -11.30 3.03 17.08
N ILE A 439 -11.51 2.68 15.82
CA ILE A 439 -11.30 3.59 14.69
C ILE A 439 -12.36 4.71 14.61
N ASP A 440 -13.54 4.49 15.21
CA ASP A 440 -14.61 5.49 15.32
C ASP A 440 -14.36 6.48 16.47
N ALA A 441 -13.40 6.18 17.36
CA ALA A 441 -13.11 7.03 18.49
C ALA A 441 -12.48 8.36 18.04
N PRO A 442 -12.83 9.48 18.70
CA PRO A 442 -12.24 10.79 18.39
C PRO A 442 -10.72 10.76 18.41
N VAL A 443 -10.10 11.41 17.42
CA VAL A 443 -8.66 11.63 17.38
C VAL A 443 -8.29 12.69 18.42
N LEU A 444 -7.44 12.32 19.37
CA LEU A 444 -6.90 13.20 20.41
C LEU A 444 -5.62 13.90 19.96
N GLY A 445 -4.90 13.29 19.01
CA GLY A 445 -3.69 13.85 18.42
C GLY A 445 -3.16 12.95 17.31
N VAL A 446 -2.10 13.39 16.66
CA VAL A 446 -1.40 12.63 15.63
C VAL A 446 0.05 12.49 16.08
N LEU A 447 0.52 11.25 16.21
CA LEU A 447 1.94 10.99 16.40
C LEU A 447 2.67 11.33 15.11
N ALA A 448 3.72 12.14 15.21
CA ALA A 448 4.49 12.59 14.07
C ALA A 448 5.20 11.42 13.39
N ARG A 449 5.50 11.58 12.10
CA ARG A 449 6.28 10.64 11.29
C ARG A 449 7.63 10.36 11.94
N GLY A 450 8.02 9.08 12.02
CA GLY A 450 9.27 8.67 12.67
C GLY A 450 9.30 8.87 14.20
N ALA A 451 8.21 9.34 14.82
CA ALA A 451 8.15 9.49 16.26
C ALA A 451 8.18 8.13 16.94
N THR A 452 8.86 8.06 18.09
CA THR A 452 8.76 6.91 18.99
C THR A 452 7.83 7.25 20.13
N ALA A 453 7.06 6.27 20.58
CA ALA A 453 6.23 6.38 21.76
C ALA A 453 6.35 5.10 22.61
N THR A 454 6.07 5.21 23.90
CA THR A 454 6.08 4.05 24.80
C THR A 454 4.65 3.56 25.01
N ALA A 455 4.35 2.37 24.50
CA ALA A 455 3.13 1.63 24.79
C ALA A 455 3.21 1.03 26.20
N VAL A 456 2.14 1.14 26.98
CA VAL A 456 2.09 0.75 28.40
C VAL A 456 1.02 -0.30 28.71
N GLU A 457 -0.02 -0.38 27.89
CA GLU A 457 -1.11 -1.36 27.98
C GLU A 457 -1.53 -1.74 26.56
N ARG A 458 -2.21 -2.88 26.41
CA ARG A 458 -2.90 -3.25 25.17
C ARG A 458 -4.37 -3.57 25.43
N ASN A 459 -5.20 -3.61 24.40
CA ASN A 459 -6.54 -4.17 24.49
C ASN A 459 -6.49 -5.71 24.36
N SER A 460 -7.64 -6.38 24.52
CA SER A 460 -7.74 -7.84 24.64
C SER A 460 -7.18 -8.59 23.44
N ASP A 461 -7.44 -8.07 22.23
CA ASP A 461 -7.01 -8.66 20.96
C ASP A 461 -5.60 -8.21 20.53
N GLY A 462 -5.01 -7.21 21.19
CA GLY A 462 -3.69 -6.67 20.84
C GLY A 462 -3.66 -5.76 19.61
N LEU A 463 -4.82 -5.43 19.02
CA LEU A 463 -4.91 -4.52 17.88
C LEU A 463 -4.68 -3.05 18.25
N TRP A 464 -4.78 -2.73 19.54
CA TRP A 464 -4.58 -1.38 20.04
C TRP A 464 -3.66 -1.36 21.24
N VAL A 465 -2.74 -0.40 21.24
CA VAL A 465 -1.88 -0.10 22.37
C VAL A 465 -2.21 1.26 22.95
N LYS A 466 -2.07 1.36 24.27
CA LYS A 466 -2.26 2.59 25.01
C LYS A 466 -0.91 3.27 25.23
N ILE A 467 -0.85 4.54 24.91
CA ILE A 467 0.30 5.42 25.12
C ILE A 467 -0.11 6.62 25.98
N PHE A 468 0.86 7.43 26.37
CA PHE A 468 0.65 8.75 26.94
C PHE A 468 1.20 9.82 26.01
N LEU A 469 0.34 10.77 25.63
CA LEU A 469 0.72 11.98 24.92
C LEU A 469 1.35 13.00 25.88
N GLU A 470 1.81 14.12 25.34
CA GLU A 470 2.21 15.28 26.14
C GLU A 470 1.09 15.67 27.12
N GLU A 471 1.48 16.19 28.30
CA GLU A 471 0.57 16.48 29.43
C GLU A 471 -0.07 15.25 30.12
N GLY A 472 0.32 14.03 29.75
CA GLY A 472 -0.13 12.80 30.43
C GLY A 472 -1.52 12.32 30.03
N VAL A 473 -2.03 12.79 28.88
CA VAL A 473 -3.28 12.32 28.30
C VAL A 473 -3.09 10.92 27.74
N SER A 474 -3.86 9.94 28.21
CA SER A 474 -3.83 8.59 27.63
C SER A 474 -4.54 8.55 26.28
N ALA A 475 -3.95 7.90 25.30
CA ALA A 475 -4.53 7.68 23.98
C ALA A 475 -4.25 6.26 23.47
N TRP A 476 -5.04 5.83 22.49
CA TRP A 476 -4.94 4.52 21.86
C TRP A 476 -4.41 4.64 20.43
N VAL A 477 -3.48 3.77 20.09
CA VAL A 477 -2.82 3.72 18.78
C VAL A 477 -3.05 2.35 18.19
N PHE A 478 -3.45 2.31 16.92
CA PHE A 478 -3.67 1.06 16.19
C PHE A 478 -2.32 0.42 15.88
N THR A 479 -2.13 -0.83 16.30
CA THR A 479 -0.84 -1.53 16.15
C THR A 479 -0.50 -1.80 14.69
N GLY A 480 -1.50 -1.98 13.82
CA GLY A 480 -1.28 -2.15 12.38
C GLY A 480 -0.69 -0.94 11.66
N ALA A 481 -0.60 0.22 12.33
CA ALA A 481 -0.06 1.46 11.76
C ALA A 481 1.31 1.85 12.35
N VAL A 482 1.94 1.02 13.19
CA VAL A 482 3.22 1.31 13.84
C VAL A 482 4.13 0.08 13.85
N PHE A 483 5.45 0.30 13.89
CA PHE A 483 6.44 -0.76 14.06
C PHE A 483 6.70 -1.05 15.54
N TYR A 484 6.82 -2.32 15.90
CA TYR A 484 7.09 -2.79 17.27
C TYR A 484 7.61 -4.24 17.24
N SER A 485 8.18 -4.71 18.36
CA SER A 485 8.53 -6.13 18.55
C SER A 485 7.29 -6.93 19.02
N PRO A 486 6.81 -7.94 18.26
CA PRO A 486 5.62 -8.72 18.63
C PRO A 486 5.76 -9.43 19.99
N GLU A 487 6.94 -9.98 20.28
CA GLU A 487 7.22 -10.68 21.54
C GLU A 487 7.13 -9.76 22.77
N GLU A 488 7.45 -8.47 22.60
CA GLU A 488 7.37 -7.49 23.67
C GLU A 488 5.93 -7.01 23.87
N LEU A 489 5.16 -6.89 22.78
CA LEU A 489 3.76 -6.45 22.80
C LEU A 489 2.88 -7.41 23.61
N GLU A 490 3.09 -8.72 23.47
CA GLU A 490 2.32 -9.73 24.22
C GLU A 490 2.48 -9.62 25.74
N GLN A 491 3.62 -9.08 26.19
CA GLN A 491 3.95 -8.90 27.60
C GLN A 491 3.30 -7.64 28.20
N LEU A 492 2.73 -6.75 27.38
CA LEU A 492 1.98 -5.60 27.89
C LEU A 492 0.71 -6.05 28.63
N PRO A 493 0.39 -5.44 29.78
CA PRO A 493 -0.84 -5.73 30.50
C PRO A 493 -2.07 -5.34 29.66
N ILE A 494 -3.11 -6.16 29.75
CA ILE A 494 -4.42 -5.84 29.15
C ILE A 494 -5.06 -4.71 29.97
N SER A 495 -5.50 -3.63 29.31
CA SER A 495 -6.11 -2.48 29.97
C SER A 495 -7.40 -2.87 30.69
N ALA A 496 -7.56 -2.40 31.94
CA ALA A 496 -8.78 -2.59 32.71
C ALA A 496 -9.92 -1.62 32.34
N THR A 497 -9.67 -0.72 31.38
CA THR A 497 -10.65 0.27 30.93
C THR A 497 -11.68 -0.43 30.02
N PRO A 498 -12.99 -0.24 30.20
CA PRO A 498 -14.00 -0.92 29.38
C PRO A 498 -13.74 -0.66 27.90
N GLU A 499 -13.60 -1.73 27.13
CA GLU A 499 -13.61 -1.72 25.68
C GLU A 499 -14.85 -0.92 25.23
N ALA A 500 -14.67 0.08 24.37
CA ALA A 500 -15.82 0.72 23.76
C ALA A 500 -16.54 -0.38 22.98
N ALA A 501 -17.75 -0.73 23.41
CA ALA A 501 -18.52 -1.78 22.76
C ALA A 501 -18.68 -1.45 21.26
N PRO A 502 -18.60 -2.47 20.38
CA PRO A 502 -18.68 -2.29 18.93
C PRO A 502 -19.99 -1.64 18.47
#